data_AF-A0A1G2NFR1-F1
#
_entry.id   AF-A0A1G2NFR1-F1
#
_cell.length_a   1.000
_cell.length_b   1.000
_cell.length_c   1.000
_cell.angle_alpha   90.00
_cell.angle_beta   90.00
_cell.angle_gamma   90.00
#
_symmetry.space_group_name_H-M   'P 1'
#
loop_
_entity.id
_entity.type
_entity.pdbx_description
1 polymer ?
#
loop_
_entity_poly.entity_id
_entity_poly.type
_entity_poly.pdbx_seq_one_letter_code
_entity_poly.pdbx_strand_id
1 'polypeptide(L)'
;MKLNAVKLANAGAVTILILYVVCTIFVAVAPEFSMNILAGAMHLPDAATTLGTVEVTVGGFLLGLIPLIIYGYVAAYLVATLYNRSVKS
;
A
#
# COMPACT_ATOMS: atom_id res chain seq x y z
N MET A 1 3.59 -23.08 15.27
CA MET A 1 2.76 -23.06 14.04
C MET A 1 3.67 -22.70 12.86
N LYS A 2 3.51 -23.32 11.67
CA LYS A 2 4.33 -23.00 10.49
C LYS A 2 3.47 -22.29 9.45
N LEU A 3 3.80 -21.03 9.16
CA LEU A 3 3.15 -20.25 8.11
C LEU A 3 3.59 -20.75 6.73
N ASN A 4 2.65 -20.82 5.79
CA ASN A 4 3.00 -21.01 4.39
C ASN A 4 3.32 -19.64 3.78
N ALA A 5 4.61 -19.38 3.54
CA ALA A 5 5.09 -18.07 3.11
C ALA A 5 4.50 -17.62 1.76
N VAL A 6 4.35 -18.53 0.80
CA VAL A 6 3.78 -18.21 -0.52
C VAL A 6 2.29 -17.90 -0.40
N LYS A 7 1.53 -18.69 0.38
CA LYS A 7 0.10 -18.42 0.60
C LYS A 7 -0.11 -17.08 1.31
N LEU A 8 0.70 -16.75 2.32
CA LEU A 8 0.61 -15.46 3.00
C LEU A 8 0.98 -14.30 2.08
N ALA A 9 2.05 -14.46 1.29
CA ALA A 9 2.49 -13.45 0.34
C ALA A 9 1.44 -13.15 -0.74
N ASN A 10 0.81 -14.19 -1.30
CA ASN A 10 -0.30 -14.04 -2.25
C ASN A 10 -1.50 -13.34 -1.60
N ALA A 11 -1.89 -13.74 -0.39
CA ALA A 11 -2.98 -13.09 0.32
C ALA A 11 -2.67 -11.61 0.60
N GLY A 12 -1.43 -11.29 0.99
CA GLY A 12 -0.97 -9.92 1.20
C GLY A 12 -1.02 -9.08 -0.08
N ALA A 13 -0.52 -9.62 -1.19
CA ALA A 13 -0.57 -8.97 -2.50
C ALA A 13 -2.01 -8.66 -2.96
N VAL A 14 -2.93 -9.63 -2.84
CA VAL A 14 -4.34 -9.45 -3.20
C VAL A 14 -5.00 -8.41 -2.30
N THR A 15 -4.72 -8.44 -1.00
CA THR A 15 -5.25 -7.47 -0.04
C THR A 15 -4.80 -6.05 -0.39
N ILE A 16 -3.52 -5.86 -0.70
CA ILE A 16 -2.99 -4.56 -1.12
C ILE A 16 -3.58 -4.09 -2.45
N LEU A 17 -3.76 -4.99 -3.42
CA LEU A 17 -4.40 -4.65 -4.68
C LEU A 17 -5.80 -4.08 -4.42
N ILE A 18 -6.62 -4.79 -3.63
CA ILE A 18 -7.99 -4.36 -3.32
C ILE A 18 -7.96 -3.02 -2.58
N LEU A 19 -7.13 -2.90 -1.54
CA LEU A 19 -7.02 -1.69 -0.76
C LEU A 19 -6.59 -0.50 -1.62
N TYR A 20 -5.59 -0.67 -2.49
CA TYR A 20 -5.10 0.40 -3.36
C TYR A 20 -6.16 0.87 -4.35
N VAL A 21 -6.92 -0.05 -4.95
CA VAL A 21 -8.03 0.29 -5.84
C VAL A 21 -9.08 1.12 -5.10
N VAL A 22 -9.47 0.69 -3.90
CA VAL A 22 -10.44 1.43 -3.06
C VAL A 22 -9.89 2.82 -2.69
N CYS A 23 -8.63 2.91 -2.28
CA CYS A 23 -7.98 4.18 -1.97
C CYS A 23 -7.91 5.10 -3.20
N THR A 24 -7.65 4.56 -4.39
CA THR A 24 -7.63 5.36 -5.62
C THR A 24 -9.00 5.95 -5.93
N ILE A 25 -10.06 5.15 -5.81
CA ILE A 25 -11.44 5.62 -5.99
C ILE A 25 -11.76 6.72 -4.98
N PHE A 26 -11.35 6.53 -3.72
CA PHE A 26 -11.54 7.52 -2.67
C PHE A 26 -10.86 8.86 -2.99
N VAL A 27 -9.60 8.82 -3.45
CA VAL A 27 -8.85 10.02 -3.90
C VAL A 27 -9.54 10.69 -5.10
N ALA A 28 -10.06 9.91 -6.04
CA ALA A 28 -10.75 10.44 -7.21
C ALA A 28 -12.07 11.16 -6.86
N VAL A 29 -12.80 10.69 -5.84
CA VAL A 29 -14.09 11.27 -5.42
C VAL A 29 -13.91 12.44 -4.45
N ALA A 30 -12.92 12.36 -3.55
CA ALA A 30 -12.71 13.35 -2.50
C ALA A 30 -11.21 13.72 -2.36
N PRO A 31 -10.63 14.42 -3.36
CA PRO A 31 -9.21 14.71 -3.41
C PRO A 31 -8.74 15.60 -2.25
N GLU A 32 -9.47 16.69 -1.93
CA GLU A 32 -9.09 17.60 -0.84
C GLU A 32 -9.05 16.89 0.53
N PHE A 33 -10.07 16.08 0.81
CA PHE A 33 -10.11 15.31 2.06
C PHE A 33 -8.97 14.28 2.13
N SER A 34 -8.68 13.61 1.01
CA SER A 34 -7.57 12.66 0.93
C SER A 34 -6.21 13.34 1.16
N MET A 35 -6.01 14.54 0.61
CA MET A 35 -4.79 15.33 0.82
C MET A 35 -4.65 15.81 2.26
N ASN A 36 -5.75 16.17 2.93
CA ASN A 36 -5.73 16.53 4.36
C ASN A 36 -5.34 15.34 5.25
N ILE A 37 -5.85 14.14 4.96
CA ILE A 37 -5.42 12.91 5.66
C ILE A 37 -3.94 12.66 5.43
N LEU A 38 -3.48 12.76 4.18
CA LEU A 38 -2.08 12.57 3.83
C LEU A 38 -1.17 13.58 4.54
N ALA A 39 -1.58 14.86 4.61
CA ALA A 39 -0.86 15.89 5.33
C ALA A 39 -0.67 15.53 6.80
N GLY A 40 -1.76 15.12 7.46
CA GLY A 40 -1.72 14.68 8.86
C GLY A 40 -0.86 13.42 9.07
N ALA A 41 -0.99 12.43 8.20
CA ALA A 41 -0.22 11.18 8.28
C ALA A 41 1.28 11.41 8.09
N MET A 42 1.65 12.31 7.19
CA MET A 42 3.06 12.60 6.84
C MET A 42 3.64 13.77 7.63
N HIS A 43 2.91 14.35 8.59
CA HIS A 43 3.30 15.56 9.33
C HIS A 43 3.68 16.73 8.41
N LEU A 44 3.00 16.86 7.27
CA LEU A 44 3.22 17.95 6.33
C LEU A 44 2.40 19.19 6.76
N PRO A 45 2.98 20.40 6.72
CA PRO A 45 2.28 21.63 7.09
C PRO A 45 1.16 22.00 6.11
N ASP A 46 1.33 21.68 4.82
CA ASP A 46 0.29 21.72 3.81
C ASP A 46 0.65 20.76 2.66
N ALA A 47 -0.22 19.78 2.40
CA ALA A 47 0.01 18.79 1.34
C ALA A 47 -0.19 19.38 -0.05
N ALA A 48 -1.02 20.41 -0.22
CA ALA A 48 -1.29 21.00 -1.53
C ALA A 48 -0.07 21.78 -2.06
N THR A 49 0.58 22.59 -1.22
CA THR A 49 1.83 23.27 -1.58
C THR A 49 3.02 22.32 -1.74
N THR A 50 3.03 21.20 -1.01
CA THR A 50 4.17 20.26 -1.04
C THR A 50 4.10 19.27 -2.21
N LEU A 51 2.91 18.81 -2.59
CA LEU A 51 2.71 17.74 -3.56
C LEU A 51 2.06 18.20 -4.88
N GLY A 52 1.54 19.43 -4.92
CA GLY A 52 0.82 19.97 -6.06
C GLY A 52 -0.58 19.37 -6.24
N THR A 53 -1.21 19.68 -7.38
CA THR A 53 -2.50 19.07 -7.78
C THR A 53 -2.27 17.62 -8.20
N VAL A 54 -2.83 16.69 -7.42
CA VAL A 54 -2.74 15.26 -7.70
C VAL A 54 -3.93 14.83 -8.54
N GLU A 55 -3.71 14.63 -9.84
CA GLU A 55 -4.70 14.03 -10.74
C GLU A 55 -4.53 12.52 -10.85
N VAL A 56 -5.64 11.78 -10.74
CA VAL A 56 -5.64 10.33 -10.93
C VAL A 56 -5.56 10.03 -12.43
N THR A 57 -4.35 9.69 -12.89
CA THR A 57 -4.11 9.23 -14.27
C THR A 57 -3.96 7.71 -14.30
N VAL A 58 -4.28 7.08 -15.44
CA VAL A 58 -4.09 5.62 -15.62
C VAL A 58 -2.61 5.25 -15.46
N GLY A 59 -1.70 6.08 -15.98
CA GLY A 59 -0.26 5.88 -15.82
C GLY A 59 0.18 5.94 -14.36
N GLY A 60 -0.24 6.97 -13.63
CA GLY A 60 0.06 7.11 -12.20
C GLY A 60 -0.53 5.98 -11.36
N PHE A 61 -1.76 5.55 -11.68
CA PHE A 61 -2.41 4.42 -11.03
C PHE A 61 -1.58 3.13 -11.14
N LEU A 62 -1.15 2.76 -12.35
CA LEU A 62 -0.35 1.55 -12.58
C LEU A 62 1.06 1.66 -11.98
N LEU A 63 1.69 2.83 -12.11
CA LEU A 63 3.01 3.09 -11.54
C LEU A 63 3.02 3.02 -10.00
N GLY A 64 1.91 3.35 -9.33
CA GLY A 64 1.79 3.13 -7.89
C GLY A 64 1.35 1.70 -7.52
N LEU A 65 0.39 1.12 -8.24
CA LEU A 65 -0.19 -0.18 -7.92
C LEU A 65 0.84 -1.32 -8.05
N ILE A 66 1.55 -1.39 -9.18
CA ILE A 66 2.42 -2.53 -9.49
C ILE A 66 3.56 -2.66 -8.46
N PRO A 67 4.34 -1.60 -8.16
CA PRO A 67 5.36 -1.69 -7.14
C PRO A 67 4.79 -2.00 -5.76
N LEU A 68 3.63 -1.42 -5.40
CA LEU A 68 3.04 -1.64 -4.09
C LEU A 68 2.62 -3.10 -3.88
N ILE A 69 2.04 -3.75 -4.90
CA ILE A 69 1.74 -5.19 -4.86
C ILE A 69 3.02 -6.01 -4.66
N ILE A 70 4.08 -5.69 -5.42
CA ILE A 70 5.36 -6.41 -5.34
C ILE A 70 5.96 -6.26 -3.94
N TYR A 71 6.02 -5.03 -3.42
CA TYR A 71 6.53 -4.77 -2.07
C TYR A 71 5.71 -5.46 -1.00
N GLY A 72 4.39 -5.46 -1.14
CA GLY A 72 3.48 -6.21 -0.28
C GLY A 72 3.72 -7.69 -0.23
N TYR A 73 3.83 -8.30 -1.41
CA TYR A 73 4.15 -9.72 -1.56
C TYR A 73 5.47 -10.05 -0.85
N VAL A 74 6.52 -9.28 -1.15
CA VAL A 74 7.86 -9.49 -0.58
C VAL A 74 7.84 -9.32 0.93
N ALA A 75 7.22 -8.25 1.44
CA ALA A 75 7.11 -8.01 2.88
C ALA A 75 6.38 -9.15 3.59
N ALA A 76 5.23 -9.60 3.08
CA ALA A 76 4.47 -10.70 3.68
C ALA A 76 5.23 -12.04 3.61
N TYR A 77 5.96 -12.30 2.52
CA TYR A 77 6.84 -13.46 2.39
C TYR A 77 7.97 -13.44 3.43
N LEU A 78 8.63 -12.28 3.58
CA LEU A 78 9.70 -12.10 4.56
C LEU A 78 9.18 -12.27 5.98
N VAL A 79 8.02 -11.70 6.31
CA VAL A 79 7.39 -11.88 7.63
C VAL A 79 7.12 -13.35 7.91
N ALA A 80 6.53 -14.09 6.96
CA ALA A 80 6.26 -15.52 7.15
C ALA A 80 7.54 -16.35 7.33
N THR A 81 8.58 -16.06 6.55
CA THR A 81 9.85 -16.79 6.64
C THR A 81 10.59 -16.49 7.93
N LEU A 82 10.63 -15.23 8.38
CA LEU A 82 11.21 -14.84 9.65
C LEU A 82 10.45 -15.44 10.83
N TYR A 83 9.11 -15.37 10.84
CA TYR A 83 8.28 -16.00 11.86
C TYR A 83 8.55 -17.51 11.98
N ASN A 84 8.60 -18.20 10.85
CA ASN A 84 8.91 -19.64 10.83
C ASN A 84 10.30 -19.98 11.37
N ARG A 85 11.27 -19.07 11.28
CA ARG A 85 12.60 -19.25 11.86
C ARG A 85 12.59 -18.98 13.35
N SER A 86 11.91 -17.92 13.79
CA SER A 86 11.84 -17.51 15.20
C SER A 86 11.07 -18.50 16.09
N VAL A 87 10.04 -19.16 15.55
CA VAL A 87 9.20 -20.10 16.33
C VAL A 87 9.74 -21.55 16.27
N LYS A 88 10.87 -21.77 15.58
CA LYS A 88 11.52 -23.08 15.47
C LYS A 88 12.61 -23.31 16.54
N SER A 89 12.64 -22.47 17.58
CA SER A 89 13.50 -22.65 18.77
C SER A 89 13.00 -23.76 19.67
#